data_AF-A0A3B0U1V0-F1
#
_entry.id   AF-A0A3B0U1V0-F1
#
_cell.length_a   1.000
_cell.length_b   1.000
_cell.length_c   1.000
_cell.angle_alpha   90.00
_cell.angle_beta   90.00
_cell.angle_gamma   90.00
#
_symmetry.space_group_name_H-M   'P 1'
#
loop_
_entity.id
_entity.type
_entity.pdbx_description
1 polymer ?
#
loop_
_entity_poly.entity_id
_entity_poly.type
_entity_poly.pdbx_seq_one_letter_code
_entity_poly.pdbx_strand_id
1 'polypeptide(L)'
;MTGIIIRLLTYVIIGAAIYFGIRRIINDWREQFKKDDREVRERDLRERDRPDVVELKKDQDGVFRPGDKSNADKTNAEKNEKDKSD
;
A
#
# COMPACT_ATOMS: atom_id res chain seq x y z
N MET A 1 -22.97 -45.85 16.08
CA MET A 1 -22.35 -44.66 16.69
C MET A 1 -20.89 -44.48 16.29
N THR A 2 -20.02 -45.48 16.47
CA THR A 2 -18.58 -45.45 16.11
C THR A 2 -18.27 -45.16 14.64
N GLY A 3 -19.02 -45.76 13.70
CA GLY A 3 -18.80 -45.50 12.26
C GLY A 3 -19.13 -44.06 11.81
N ILE A 4 -20.04 -43.38 12.51
CA ILE A 4 -20.38 -41.97 12.25
C ILE A 4 -19.25 -41.07 12.76
N ILE A 5 -18.68 -41.40 13.92
CA ILE A 5 -17.56 -40.67 14.52
C ILE A 5 -16.33 -40.73 13.62
N ILE A 6 -15.99 -41.90 13.07
CA ILE A 6 -14.84 -42.05 12.16
C ILE A 6 -15.04 -41.22 10.88
N ARG A 7 -16.23 -41.23 10.28
CA ARG A 7 -16.52 -40.43 9.08
C ARG A 7 -16.40 -38.93 9.36
N LEU A 8 -16.94 -38.45 10.47
CA LEU A 8 -16.80 -37.05 10.89
C LEU A 8 -15.34 -36.68 11.11
N LEU A 9 -14.57 -37.53 11.79
CA LEU A 9 -13.14 -37.32 12.00
C LEU A 9 -12.38 -37.19 10.67
N THR A 10 -12.68 -38.06 9.70
CA THR A 10 -12.07 -38.02 8.37
C THR A 10 -12.38 -36.70 7.65
N TYR A 11 -13.64 -36.24 7.65
CA TYR A 11 -13.99 -34.96 7.01
C TYR A 11 -13.32 -33.76 7.68
N VAL A 12 -13.21 -33.78 9.01
CA VAL A 12 -12.50 -32.72 9.75
C VAL A 12 -11.02 -32.68 9.39
N ILE A 13 -10.36 -33.83 9.30
CA ILE A 13 -8.94 -33.90 8.94
C ILE A 13 -8.72 -33.41 7.50
N ILE A 14 -9.54 -33.86 6.56
CA ILE A 14 -9.47 -33.42 5.16
C ILE A 14 -9.74 -31.92 5.04
N GLY A 15 -10.79 -31.42 5.70
CA GLY A 15 -11.13 -30.00 5.73
C GLY A 15 -10.02 -29.15 6.34
N ALA A 16 -9.40 -29.61 7.43
CA ALA A 16 -8.26 -28.95 8.06
C ALA A 16 -7.04 -28.90 7.14
N ALA A 17 -6.73 -29.99 6.43
CA ALA A 17 -5.63 -30.04 5.48
C ALA A 17 -5.83 -29.05 4.32
N ILE A 18 -7.04 -28.99 3.75
CA ILE A 18 -7.40 -28.04 2.69
C ILE A 18 -7.32 -26.60 3.23
N TYR A 19 -7.89 -26.33 4.40
CA TYR A 19 -7.86 -25.02 5.04
C TYR A 19 -6.44 -24.53 5.31
N PHE A 20 -5.56 -25.39 5.85
CA PHE A 20 -4.16 -25.05 6.08
C PHE A 20 -3.40 -24.80 4.77
N GLY A 21 -3.66 -25.58 3.73
CA GLY A 21 -3.07 -25.37 2.41
C GLY A 21 -3.43 -24.01 1.83
N ILE A 22 -4.73 -23.67 1.81
CA ILE A 22 -5.23 -22.37 1.32
C ILE A 22 -4.69 -21.23 2.18
N ARG A 23 -4.76 -21.38 3.52
CA ARG A 23 -4.30 -20.35 4.46
C ARG A 23 -2.82 -20.02 4.28
N ARG A 24 -1.98 -21.02 3.99
CA ARG A 24 -0.55 -20.82 3.76
C ARG A 24 -0.29 -20.03 2.48
N ILE A 25 -0.98 -20.36 1.39
CA ILE A 25 -0.87 -19.62 0.12
C ILE A 25 -1.31 -18.17 0.28
N ILE A 26 -2.43 -17.90 0.98
CA ILE A 26 -2.91 -16.54 1.23
C ILE A 26 -1.88 -15.72 2.01
N ASN A 27 -1.18 -16.33 2.98
CA ASN A 27 -0.18 -15.62 3.77
C ASN A 27 1.05 -15.27 2.92
N ASP A 28 1.50 -16.19 2.06
CA ASP A 28 2.61 -15.97 1.13
C ASP A 28 2.30 -14.89 0.09
N TRP A 29 1.02 -14.75 -0.30
CA TRP A 29 0.60 -13.70 -1.23
C TRP A 29 0.61 -12.32 -0.55
N ARG A 30 0.22 -12.22 0.73
CA ARG A 30 0.26 -10.95 1.47
C ARG A 30 1.68 -10.41 1.68
N GLU A 31 2.68 -11.28 1.82
CA GLU A 31 4.07 -10.83 1.95
C GLU A 31 4.64 -10.28 0.64
N GLN A 32 4.26 -10.85 -0.51
CA GLN A 32 4.68 -10.37 -1.82
C GLN A 32 4.10 -8.98 -2.14
N PHE A 33 2.81 -8.76 -1.90
CA PHE A 33 2.20 -7.42 -2.07
C PHE A 33 2.86 -6.35 -1.19
N LYS A 34 3.27 -6.71 0.04
CA LYS A 34 3.92 -5.76 0.94
C LYS A 34 5.33 -5.37 0.50
N LYS A 35 6.03 -6.23 -0.25
CA LYS A 35 7.32 -5.90 -0.87
C LYS A 35 7.13 -5.01 -2.09
N ASP A 36 6.20 -5.36 -2.97
CA ASP A 36 5.95 -4.61 -4.21
C ASP A 36 5.42 -3.19 -3.91
N ASP A 37 4.51 -3.03 -2.94
CA ASP A 37 3.98 -1.70 -2.58
C ASP A 37 5.07 -0.77 -2.00
N ARG A 38 6.08 -1.33 -1.34
CA ARG A 38 7.15 -0.52 -0.73
C ARG A 38 8.12 -0.01 -1.77
N GLU A 39 8.46 -0.85 -2.75
CA GLU A 39 9.37 -0.48 -3.84
C GLU A 39 8.75 0.54 -4.80
N VAL A 40 7.46 0.38 -5.14
CA VAL A 40 6.73 1.35 -5.98
C VAL A 40 6.62 2.70 -5.27
N ARG A 41 6.32 2.71 -3.98
CA ARG A 41 6.14 3.95 -3.21
C ARG A 41 7.45 4.73 -3.05
N GLU A 42 8.58 4.05 -2.84
CA GLU A 42 9.89 4.71 -2.75
C GLU A 42 10.31 5.31 -4.10
N ARG A 43 9.97 4.66 -5.22
CA ARG A 43 10.22 5.19 -6.57
C ARG A 43 9.36 6.43 -6.86
N ASP A 44 8.07 6.37 -6.52
CA ASP A 44 7.13 7.47 -6.77
C ASP A 44 7.46 8.72 -5.95
N LEU A 45 7.91 8.55 -4.70
CA LEU A 45 8.42 9.65 -3.86
C LEU A 45 9.67 10.30 -4.47
N ARG A 46 10.61 9.50 -5.00
CA ARG A 46 11.83 10.01 -5.64
C ARG A 46 11.56 10.73 -6.96
N GLU A 47 10.50 10.36 -7.67
CA GLU A 47 10.09 11.05 -8.89
C GLU A 47 9.35 12.35 -8.60
N ARG A 48 8.59 12.43 -7.49
CA ARG A 48 7.94 13.67 -7.02
C ARG A 48 8.91 14.74 -6.49
N ASP A 49 10.04 14.35 -5.93
CA ASP A 49 11.08 15.28 -5.46
C ASP A 49 11.93 15.88 -6.59
N ARG A 50 11.68 15.51 -7.86
CA ARG A 50 12.41 16.10 -8.97
C ARG A 50 12.00 17.57 -9.15
N PRO A 51 12.97 18.50 -9.20
CA PRO A 51 12.69 19.93 -9.34
C PRO A 51 12.05 20.29 -10.70
N ASP A 52 12.06 19.37 -11.66
CA ASP A 52 11.46 19.53 -12.98
C ASP A 52 9.95 19.17 -13.02
N VAL A 53 9.41 18.58 -11.95
CA VAL A 53 8.00 18.17 -11.88
C VAL A 53 7.17 19.31 -11.29
N VAL A 54 6.32 19.90 -12.12
CA VAL A 54 5.39 20.96 -11.70
C VAL A 54 4.07 20.33 -11.27
N GLU A 55 3.68 20.53 -10.01
CA GLU A 55 2.38 20.09 -9.53
C GLU A 55 1.26 20.90 -10.20
N LEU A 56 0.33 20.20 -10.84
CA LEU A 56 -0.85 20.81 -11.44
C LEU A 56 -1.97 20.88 -10.42
N LYS A 57 -2.40 22.08 -10.05
CA LYS A 57 -3.55 22.28 -9.16
C LYS A 57 -4.82 22.38 -10.01
N LYS A 58 -5.87 21.65 -9.60
CA LYS A 58 -7.18 21.76 -10.24
C LYS A 58 -7.82 23.08 -9.83
N ASP A 59 -8.12 23.92 -10.81
CA ASP A 59 -8.79 25.20 -10.60
C ASP A 59 -10.30 25.02 -10.41
N GLN A 60 -11.00 26.05 -9.91
CA GLN A 60 -12.45 26.00 -9.71
C GLN A 60 -13.22 25.79 -11.01
N ASP A 61 -12.62 26.18 -12.14
CA ASP A 61 -13.16 25.99 -13.50
C ASP A 61 -12.92 24.57 -14.05
N GLY A 62 -12.30 23.68 -13.25
CA GLY A 62 -12.02 22.30 -13.64
C GLY A 62 -10.79 22.11 -14.53
N VAL A 63 -10.14 23.20 -14.95
CA VAL A 63 -8.88 23.17 -15.73
C VAL A 63 -7.69 23.03 -14.79
N PHE A 64 -6.75 22.15 -15.14
CA PHE A 64 -5.50 21.98 -14.40
C PHE A 64 -4.47 23.02 -14.88
N ARG A 65 -3.96 23.83 -13.96
CA ARG A 65 -2.92 24.83 -14.23
C ARG A 65 -1.71 24.56 -13.34
N PRO A 66 -0.48 24.87 -13.80
CA PRO A 66 0.69 24.80 -12.94
C PRO A 66 0.48 25.71 -11.73
N GLY A 67 0.68 25.18 -10.52
CA GLY A 67 0.61 26.01 -9.31
C GLY A 67 1.64 27.12 -9.38
N ASP A 68 1.27 28.35 -8.97
CA ASP A 68 2.19 29.47 -8.96
C ASP A 68 3.46 29.10 -8.19
N LYS A 69 4.62 29.26 -8.85
CA LYS A 69 5.95 28.93 -8.32
C LYS A 69 6.27 29.63 -6.97
N SER A 70 5.47 30.62 -6.58
CA SER A 70 5.56 31.33 -5.30
C SER A 70 5.03 30.55 -4.09
N ASN A 71 4.23 29.49 -4.29
CA ASN A 71 3.73 28.65 -3.21
C ASN A 71 4.55 27.37 -2.99
N ALA A 72 5.17 26.82 -4.04
CA ALA A 72 6.02 25.62 -3.94
C ALA A 72 7.25 25.85 -3.02
N ASP A 73 7.80 27.06 -3.05
CA ASP A 73 8.94 27.47 -2.20
C ASP A 73 8.54 27.58 -0.71
N LYS A 74 7.29 27.95 -0.42
CA LYS A 74 6.78 28.07 0.96
C LYS A 74 6.44 26.73 1.58
N THR A 75 5.85 25.80 0.81
CA THR A 75 5.50 24.46 1.30
C THR A 75 6.72 23.62 1.65
N ASN A 76 7.84 23.79 0.93
CA ASN A 76 9.09 23.07 1.22
C ASN A 76 9.87 23.68 2.40
N ALA A 77 9.76 25.00 2.61
CA ALA A 77 10.31 25.67 3.78
C ALA A 77 9.55 25.30 5.07
N GLU A 78 8.22 25.31 5.03
CA GLU A 78 7.36 24.98 6.18
C GLU A 78 7.50 23.51 6.61
N LYS A 79 7.71 22.60 5.65
CA LYS A 79 7.94 21.17 5.92
C LYS A 79 9.32 20.91 6.55
N ASN A 80 10.36 21.63 6.13
CA ASN A 80 11.71 21.52 6.69
C ASN A 80 11.84 22.12 8.10
N GLU A 81 11.03 23.12 8.45
CA GLU A 81 11.04 23.73 9.78
C GLU A 81 10.33 22.85 10.82
N LYS A 82 9.31 22.10 10.39
CA LYS A 82 8.57 21.17 11.25
C LYS A 82 9.37 19.92 11.64
N ASP A 83 10.12 19.34 10.69
CA ASP A 83 11.00 18.18 10.94
C ASP A 83 12.24 18.52 11.79
N LYS A 84 12.52 19.80 12.06
CA LYS A 84 13.64 20.25 12.89
C LYS A 84 13.26 20.56 14.35
N SER A 85 11.97 20.55 14.67
CA SER A 85 11.43 20.91 15.99
C SER A 85 10.95 19.70 16.82
N ASP A 86 11.02 18.49 16.26
CA ASP A 86 10.82 17.20 16.95
C ASP A 86 12.18 16.50 17.16
#